data_AF-M2NDI9-F1
#
_entry.id   AF-M2NDI9-F1
#
_cell.length_a   1.000
_cell.length_b   1.000
_cell.length_c   1.000
_cell.angle_alpha   90.00
_cell.angle_beta   90.00
_cell.angle_gamma   90.00
#
_symmetry.space_group_name_H-M   'P 1'
#
loop_
_entity.id
_entity.type
_entity.pdbx_description
1 polymer ?
#
loop_
_entity_poly.entity_id
_entity_poly.type
_entity_poly.pdbx_seq_one_letter_code
_entity_poly.pdbx_strand_id
1 'polypeptide(L)'
;AMSVDVPGVAITKREKSSAAQLAHIMEAVYSVLQRYEEGCMDLDKTIGKAERINNGQCQAAHALHQALLAEHMEYLSCTIHPSATPEIKALPTQCRMLQRLWQHGIRDFLDALRLHAPETNVFAESFVISSYQFFGYLLEVVQDKVMTPFWLVCLGELAAKYASLAVSIEERLQWTKIAQSWLTEALYRAPYIGRAQHCLGAI
;
A
#
# COMPACT_ATOMS: atom_id res chain seq x y z
N ALA A 1 15.78 -1.86 -29.22
CA ALA A 1 16.29 -0.79 -28.33
C ALA A 1 15.13 -0.32 -27.47
N MET A 2 14.97 -0.93 -26.28
CA MET A 2 13.99 -0.48 -25.30
C MET A 2 14.61 0.72 -24.60
N SER A 3 14.06 1.91 -24.82
CA SER A 3 14.50 3.11 -24.12
C SER A 3 14.16 2.93 -22.65
N VAL A 4 15.16 2.66 -21.84
CA VAL A 4 15.04 2.73 -20.39
C VAL A 4 14.93 4.22 -20.08
N ASP A 5 13.71 4.67 -19.78
CA ASP A 5 13.49 6.03 -19.31
C ASP A 5 14.34 6.24 -18.05
N VAL A 6 15.29 7.17 -18.15
CA VAL A 6 16.20 7.50 -17.06
C VAL A 6 15.36 8.17 -15.96
N PRO A 7 15.32 7.63 -14.73
CA PRO A 7 14.42 8.09 -13.66
C PRO A 7 14.46 9.60 -13.41
N GLY A 8 15.63 10.24 -13.58
CA GLY A 8 15.80 11.68 -13.39
C GLY A 8 15.17 12.59 -14.46
N VAL A 9 14.92 12.09 -15.68
CA VAL A 9 14.31 12.89 -16.76
C VAL A 9 12.78 12.94 -16.61
N ALA A 10 12.15 11.86 -16.13
CA ALA A 10 10.71 11.83 -15.87
C ALA A 10 10.31 12.72 -14.67
N ILE A 11 11.14 12.74 -13.62
CA ILE A 11 10.93 13.55 -12.41
C ILE A 11 11.06 15.06 -12.73
N THR A 12 12.10 15.47 -13.46
CA THR A 12 12.33 16.89 -13.82
C THR A 12 11.33 17.45 -14.84
N LYS A 13 10.73 16.60 -15.68
CA LYS A 13 9.68 17.01 -16.64
C LYS A 13 8.34 17.28 -15.95
N ARG A 14 8.07 16.62 -14.82
CA ARG A 14 6.83 16.80 -14.05
C ARG A 14 6.84 18.03 -13.15
N GLU A 15 7.98 18.45 -12.61
CA GLU A 15 8.09 19.64 -11.73
C GLU A 15 7.59 20.96 -12.37
N LYS A 16 7.52 21.03 -13.71
CA LYS A 16 7.03 22.20 -14.46
C LYS A 16 5.59 22.06 -14.96
N SER A 17 4.85 21.04 -14.51
CA SER A 17 3.50 20.77 -14.99
C SER A 17 2.52 21.81 -14.47
N SER A 18 1.70 22.39 -15.37
CA SER A 18 0.59 23.23 -14.98
C SER A 18 -0.52 22.42 -14.29
N ALA A 19 -1.43 23.09 -13.58
CA ALA A 19 -2.58 22.43 -12.96
C ALA A 19 -3.42 21.59 -13.95
N ALA A 20 -3.61 22.09 -15.18
CA ALA A 20 -4.34 21.37 -16.22
C ALA A 20 -3.59 20.12 -16.71
N GLN A 21 -2.25 20.20 -16.81
CA GLN A 21 -1.43 19.04 -17.16
C GLN A 21 -1.44 17.98 -16.05
N LEU A 22 -1.40 18.40 -14.79
CA LEU A 22 -1.51 17.49 -13.64
C LEU A 22 -2.85 16.78 -13.60
N ALA A 23 -3.96 17.47 -13.85
CA ALA A 23 -5.27 16.85 -13.92
C ALA A 23 -5.31 15.73 -14.97
N HIS A 24 -4.80 15.99 -16.17
CA HIS A 24 -4.73 14.98 -17.23
C HIS A 24 -3.80 13.80 -16.87
N ILE A 25 -2.64 14.07 -16.25
CA ILE A 25 -1.74 13.00 -15.78
C ILE A 25 -2.45 12.13 -14.74
N MET A 26 -3.12 12.77 -13.79
CA MET A 26 -3.81 12.10 -12.69
C MET A 26 -4.98 11.24 -13.17
N GLU A 27 -5.75 11.69 -14.16
CA GLU A 27 -6.79 10.90 -14.83
C GLU A 27 -6.21 9.67 -15.54
N ALA A 28 -5.08 9.83 -16.23
CA ALA A 28 -4.38 8.74 -16.90
C ALA A 28 -3.88 7.69 -15.89
N VAL A 29 -3.25 8.13 -14.80
CA VAL A 29 -2.78 7.26 -13.71
C VAL A 29 -3.96 6.56 -13.04
N TYR A 30 -5.07 7.27 -12.79
CA TYR A 30 -6.27 6.69 -12.21
C TYR A 30 -6.84 5.54 -13.06
N SER A 31 -6.88 5.73 -14.38
CA SER A 31 -7.37 4.74 -15.34
C SER A 31 -6.48 3.48 -15.40
N VAL A 32 -5.18 3.64 -15.14
CA VAL A 32 -4.25 2.51 -15.02
C VAL A 32 -4.45 1.79 -13.70
N LEU A 33 -4.54 2.54 -12.59
CA LEU A 33 -4.78 2.04 -11.24
C LEU A 33 -6.04 1.18 -11.16
N GLN A 34 -7.17 1.64 -11.72
CA GLN A 34 -8.42 0.88 -11.74
C GLN A 34 -8.25 -0.50 -12.41
N ARG A 35 -7.53 -0.55 -13.54
CA ARG A 35 -7.27 -1.81 -14.25
C ARG A 35 -6.39 -2.76 -13.44
N TYR A 36 -5.35 -2.24 -12.79
CA TYR A 36 -4.52 -3.06 -11.90
C TYR A 36 -5.32 -3.59 -10.72
N GLU A 37 -6.14 -2.76 -10.10
CA GLU A 37 -6.96 -3.14 -8.96
C GLU A 37 -7.97 -4.23 -9.30
N GLU A 38 -8.69 -4.11 -10.42
CA GLU A 38 -9.57 -5.16 -10.93
C GLU A 38 -8.81 -6.46 -11.17
N GLY A 39 -7.63 -6.37 -11.80
CA GLY A 39 -6.75 -7.51 -12.01
C GLY A 39 -6.30 -8.19 -10.72
N CYS A 40 -5.90 -7.40 -9.71
CA CYS A 40 -5.53 -7.89 -8.39
C CYS A 40 -6.70 -8.62 -7.71
N MET A 41 -7.90 -8.02 -7.71
CA MET A 41 -9.09 -8.61 -7.10
C MET A 41 -9.45 -9.98 -7.71
N ASP A 42 -9.35 -10.12 -9.03
CA ASP A 42 -9.68 -11.38 -9.69
C ASP A 42 -8.58 -12.44 -9.52
N LEU A 43 -7.33 -12.01 -9.49
CA LEU A 43 -6.20 -12.88 -9.22
C LEU A 43 -6.22 -13.41 -7.78
N ASP A 44 -6.50 -12.55 -6.80
CA ASP A 44 -6.60 -12.91 -5.37
C ASP A 44 -7.72 -13.92 -5.14
N LYS A 45 -8.89 -13.74 -5.76
CA LYS A 45 -9.97 -14.73 -5.72
C LYS A 45 -9.55 -16.07 -6.32
N THR A 46 -8.75 -16.04 -7.38
CA THR A 46 -8.26 -17.25 -8.06
C THR A 46 -7.27 -17.99 -7.17
N ILE A 47 -6.31 -17.27 -6.59
CA ILE A 47 -5.32 -17.82 -5.64
C ILE A 47 -6.02 -18.36 -4.39
N GLY A 48 -6.99 -17.62 -3.84
CA GLY A 48 -7.71 -18.03 -2.63
C GLY A 48 -8.61 -19.26 -2.79
N LYS A 49 -8.92 -19.66 -4.03
CA LYS A 49 -9.70 -20.88 -4.34
C LYS A 49 -8.85 -22.02 -4.88
N ALA A 50 -7.59 -21.77 -5.23
CA ALA A 50 -6.71 -22.79 -5.75
C ALA A 50 -6.36 -23.80 -4.65
N GLU A 51 -6.29 -25.09 -5.00
CA GLU A 51 -5.78 -26.11 -4.07
C GLU A 51 -4.26 -26.01 -3.91
N ARG A 52 -3.57 -25.60 -4.98
CA ARG A 52 -2.13 -25.37 -5.02
C ARG A 52 -1.81 -24.25 -5.99
N ILE A 53 -0.80 -23.46 -5.66
CA ILE A 53 -0.21 -22.46 -6.55
C ILE A 53 1.27 -22.76 -6.77
N ASN A 54 1.77 -22.44 -7.95
CA ASN A 54 3.20 -22.57 -8.26
C ASN A 54 3.94 -21.24 -8.12
N ASN A 55 5.27 -21.31 -8.08
CA ASN A 55 6.13 -20.14 -7.88
C ASN A 55 5.93 -19.04 -8.94
N GLY A 56 5.65 -19.42 -10.20
CA GLY A 56 5.39 -18.45 -11.27
C GLY A 56 4.09 -17.68 -11.06
N GLN A 57 3.05 -18.34 -10.56
CA GLN A 57 1.78 -17.68 -10.20
C GLN A 57 1.97 -16.72 -9.02
N CYS A 58 2.70 -17.14 -7.98
CA CYS A 58 3.04 -16.27 -6.84
C CYS A 58 3.81 -15.03 -7.29
N GLN A 59 4.82 -15.21 -8.16
CA GLN A 59 5.64 -14.12 -8.66
C GLN A 59 4.84 -13.15 -9.53
N ALA A 60 3.96 -13.65 -10.40
CA ALA A 60 3.09 -12.82 -11.22
C ALA A 60 2.11 -12.00 -10.36
N ALA A 61 1.51 -12.62 -9.34
CA ALA A 61 0.64 -11.92 -8.40
C ALA A 61 1.39 -10.85 -7.62
N HIS A 62 2.54 -11.21 -7.05
CA HIS A 62 3.41 -10.26 -6.36
C HIS A 62 3.77 -9.05 -7.24
N ALA A 63 4.17 -9.29 -8.50
CA ALA A 63 4.50 -8.22 -9.44
C ALA A 63 3.30 -7.31 -9.75
N LEU A 64 2.10 -7.89 -9.89
CA LEU A 64 0.87 -7.13 -10.14
C LEU A 64 0.53 -6.20 -8.95
N HIS A 65 0.62 -6.72 -7.72
CA HIS A 65 0.39 -5.94 -6.52
C HIS A 65 1.45 -4.86 -6.30
N GLN A 66 2.72 -5.13 -6.64
CA GLN A 66 3.76 -4.11 -6.64
C GLN A 66 3.49 -3.00 -7.67
N ALA A 67 3.01 -3.35 -8.86
CA ALA A 67 2.61 -2.36 -9.87
C ALA A 67 1.45 -1.49 -9.37
N LEU A 68 0.42 -2.09 -8.77
CA LEU A 68 -0.69 -1.33 -8.17
C LEU A 68 -0.19 -0.34 -7.10
N LEU A 69 0.73 -0.76 -6.23
CA LEU A 69 1.31 0.11 -5.20
C LEU A 69 2.10 1.28 -5.83
N ALA A 70 2.84 1.02 -6.91
CA ALA A 70 3.59 2.03 -7.63
C ALA A 70 2.67 3.07 -8.31
N GLU A 71 1.55 2.64 -8.90
CA GLU A 71 0.56 3.57 -9.48
C GLU A 71 -0.11 4.43 -8.40
N HIS A 72 -0.34 3.89 -7.21
CA HIS A 72 -0.80 4.69 -6.08
C HIS A 72 0.23 5.74 -5.63
N MET A 73 1.52 5.39 -5.61
CA MET A 73 2.59 6.36 -5.32
C MET A 73 2.61 7.48 -6.34
N GLU A 74 2.53 7.12 -7.62
CA GLU A 74 2.49 8.07 -8.72
C GLU A 74 1.29 9.01 -8.60
N TYR A 75 0.10 8.46 -8.34
CA TYR A 75 -1.10 9.26 -8.15
C TYR A 75 -0.97 10.25 -6.98
N LEU A 76 -0.44 9.79 -5.84
CA LEU A 76 -0.28 10.62 -4.66
C LEU A 76 0.80 11.70 -4.87
N SER A 77 1.83 11.41 -5.67
CA SER A 77 2.82 12.42 -6.07
C SER A 77 2.19 13.62 -6.79
N CYS A 78 1.14 13.37 -7.59
CA CYS A 78 0.38 14.45 -8.24
C CYS A 78 -0.34 15.34 -7.23
N THR A 79 -0.76 14.80 -6.09
CA THR A 79 -1.52 15.54 -5.06
C THR A 79 -0.63 16.47 -4.23
N ILE A 80 0.63 16.10 -4.05
CA ILE A 80 1.63 16.90 -3.31
C ILE A 80 2.39 17.87 -4.22
N HIS A 81 2.15 17.84 -5.53
CA HIS A 81 2.81 18.71 -6.49
C HIS A 81 2.53 20.20 -6.20
N PRO A 82 3.51 21.12 -6.36
CA PRO A 82 3.31 22.55 -6.08
C PRO A 82 2.13 23.20 -6.81
N SER A 83 1.87 22.77 -8.05
CA SER A 83 0.76 23.25 -8.87
C SER A 83 -0.57 22.48 -8.67
N ALA A 84 -0.63 21.54 -7.73
CA ALA A 84 -1.85 20.82 -7.41
C ALA A 84 -2.90 21.75 -6.78
N THR A 85 -4.08 21.81 -7.39
CA THR A 85 -5.20 22.60 -6.87
C THR A 85 -5.84 21.93 -5.65
N PRO A 86 -6.66 22.65 -4.86
CA PRO A 86 -7.41 22.05 -3.76
C PRO A 86 -8.28 20.86 -4.19
N GLU A 87 -8.83 20.89 -5.41
CA GLU A 87 -9.62 19.81 -5.98
C GLU A 87 -8.75 18.56 -6.19
N ILE A 88 -7.58 18.72 -6.84
CA ILE A 88 -6.60 17.64 -7.05
C ILE A 88 -6.19 17.03 -5.70
N LYS A 89 -5.92 17.87 -4.69
CA LYS A 89 -5.53 17.41 -3.34
C LYS A 89 -6.63 16.61 -2.63
N ALA A 90 -7.90 16.89 -2.92
CA ALA A 90 -9.03 16.22 -2.29
C ALA A 90 -9.40 14.87 -2.93
N LEU A 91 -9.01 14.63 -4.18
CA LEU A 91 -9.39 13.44 -4.95
C LEU A 91 -9.07 12.10 -4.28
N PRO A 92 -7.89 11.87 -3.65
CA PRO A 92 -7.62 10.60 -2.97
C PRO A 92 -8.65 10.24 -1.92
N THR A 93 -9.11 11.24 -1.16
CA THR A 93 -10.10 11.07 -0.10
C THR A 93 -11.49 10.88 -0.69
N GLN A 94 -11.85 11.64 -1.72
CA GLN A 94 -13.15 11.51 -2.40
C GLN A 94 -13.33 10.14 -3.05
N CYS A 95 -12.30 9.62 -3.70
CA CYS A 95 -12.29 8.31 -4.34
C CYS A 95 -11.99 7.16 -3.36
N ARG A 96 -11.82 7.46 -2.06
CA ARG A 96 -11.47 6.50 -0.99
C ARG A 96 -10.29 5.60 -1.35
N MET A 97 -9.34 6.11 -2.13
CA MET A 97 -8.38 5.26 -2.83
C MET A 97 -7.47 4.47 -1.89
N LEU A 98 -6.99 5.10 -0.82
CA LEU A 98 -6.11 4.42 0.14
C LEU A 98 -6.85 3.36 0.94
N GLN A 99 -8.16 3.55 1.16
CA GLN A 99 -9.00 2.55 1.80
C GLN A 99 -9.20 1.33 0.88
N ARG A 100 -9.39 1.57 -0.42
CA ARG A 100 -9.50 0.54 -1.45
C ARG A 100 -8.18 -0.21 -1.68
N LEU A 101 -7.06 0.51 -1.79
CA LEU A 101 -5.70 -0.06 -1.82
C LEU A 101 -5.47 -0.98 -0.63
N TRP A 102 -5.79 -0.50 0.56
CA TRP A 102 -5.59 -1.28 1.77
C TRP A 102 -6.41 -2.56 1.78
N GLN A 103 -7.67 -2.51 1.34
CA GLN A 103 -8.53 -3.68 1.27
C GLN A 103 -8.09 -4.63 0.14
N HIS A 104 -8.15 -4.18 -1.10
CA HIS A 104 -8.03 -5.02 -2.30
C HIS A 104 -6.60 -5.15 -2.81
N GLY A 105 -5.75 -4.16 -2.56
CA GLY A 105 -4.36 -4.19 -3.01
C GLY A 105 -3.40 -4.80 -1.99
N ILE A 106 -3.77 -4.85 -0.70
CA ILE A 106 -2.86 -5.29 0.37
C ILE A 106 -3.44 -6.45 1.18
N ARG A 107 -4.59 -6.25 1.84
CA ARG A 107 -5.13 -7.26 2.76
C ARG A 107 -5.57 -8.52 2.04
N ASP A 108 -6.38 -8.38 1.00
CA ASP A 108 -6.91 -9.53 0.26
C ASP A 108 -5.77 -10.40 -0.30
N PHE A 109 -4.71 -9.78 -0.81
CA PHE A 109 -3.50 -10.46 -1.27
C PHE A 109 -2.74 -11.19 -0.15
N LEU A 110 -2.50 -10.52 0.98
CA LEU A 110 -1.80 -11.13 2.11
C LEU A 110 -2.59 -12.29 2.75
N ASP A 111 -3.92 -12.22 2.70
CA ASP A 111 -4.81 -13.31 3.09
C ASP A 111 -4.79 -14.45 2.06
N ALA A 112 -4.78 -14.15 0.76
CA ALA A 112 -4.65 -15.13 -0.30
C ALA A 112 -3.31 -15.89 -0.21
N LEU A 113 -2.19 -15.20 -0.01
CA LEU A 113 -0.88 -15.83 0.17
C LEU A 113 -0.85 -16.71 1.43
N ARG A 114 -1.50 -16.29 2.53
CA ARG A 114 -1.50 -17.06 3.80
C ARG A 114 -2.07 -18.46 3.64
N LEU A 115 -3.02 -18.67 2.72
CA LEU A 115 -3.62 -19.99 2.47
C LEU A 115 -2.62 -21.00 1.90
N HIS A 116 -1.53 -20.52 1.31
CA HIS A 116 -0.48 -21.32 0.68
C HIS A 116 0.86 -21.17 1.39
N ALA A 117 0.83 -20.84 2.68
CA ALA A 117 2.01 -20.83 3.52
C ALA A 117 2.42 -22.28 3.86
N PRO A 118 3.73 -22.58 3.97
CA PRO A 118 4.85 -21.64 4.02
C PRO A 118 5.44 -21.24 2.65
N GLU A 119 5.02 -21.84 1.53
CA GLU A 119 5.64 -21.65 0.21
C GLU A 119 5.59 -20.21 -0.30
N THR A 120 4.60 -19.43 0.16
CA THR A 120 4.40 -18.02 -0.20
C THR A 120 5.06 -17.02 0.74
N ASN A 121 5.66 -17.45 1.85
CA ASN A 121 6.13 -16.54 2.91
C ASN A 121 7.12 -15.49 2.39
N VAL A 122 8.02 -15.85 1.48
CA VAL A 122 9.00 -14.92 0.89
C VAL A 122 8.31 -13.79 0.13
N PHE A 123 7.23 -14.09 -0.62
CA PHE A 123 6.45 -13.09 -1.34
C PHE A 123 5.65 -12.20 -0.40
N ALA A 124 5.07 -12.80 0.65
CA ALA A 124 4.32 -12.07 1.67
C ALA A 124 5.25 -11.12 2.44
N GLU A 125 6.43 -11.59 2.85
CA GLU A 125 7.42 -10.79 3.56
C GLU A 125 7.88 -9.59 2.73
N SER A 126 8.34 -9.84 1.50
CA SER A 126 8.78 -8.78 0.58
C SER A 126 7.67 -7.74 0.35
N PHE A 127 6.43 -8.19 0.17
CA PHE A 127 5.32 -7.29 -0.09
C PHE A 127 4.89 -6.48 1.14
N VAL A 128 4.95 -7.07 2.35
CA VAL A 128 4.70 -6.36 3.61
C VAL A 128 5.70 -5.22 3.78
N ILE A 129 6.99 -5.47 3.49
CA ILE A 129 8.01 -4.42 3.57
C ILE A 129 7.74 -3.29 2.57
N SER A 130 7.44 -3.60 1.30
CA SER A 130 7.09 -2.55 0.31
C SER A 130 5.87 -1.74 0.72
N SER A 131 4.83 -2.41 1.23
CA SER A 131 3.61 -1.75 1.71
C SER A 131 3.88 -0.89 2.95
N TYR A 132 4.75 -1.35 3.86
CA TYR A 132 5.13 -0.60 5.05
C TYR A 132 5.89 0.68 4.68
N GLN A 133 6.82 0.57 3.74
CA GLN A 133 7.55 1.72 3.20
C GLN A 133 6.62 2.73 2.53
N PHE A 134 5.62 2.25 1.78
CA PHE A 134 4.59 3.10 1.17
C PHE A 134 3.85 3.95 2.22
N PHE A 135 3.30 3.34 3.27
CA PHE A 135 2.60 4.11 4.31
C PHE A 135 3.53 4.99 5.14
N GLY A 136 4.78 4.57 5.35
CA GLY A 136 5.81 5.40 5.98
C GLY A 136 6.05 6.69 5.19
N TYR A 137 6.20 6.58 3.87
CA TYR A 137 6.32 7.72 2.97
C TYR A 137 5.10 8.66 3.06
N LEU A 138 3.88 8.12 3.11
CA LEU A 138 2.67 8.96 3.21
C LEU A 138 2.63 9.80 4.48
N LEU A 139 3.03 9.23 5.63
CA LEU A 139 3.12 9.95 6.88
C LEU A 139 4.11 11.13 6.82
N GLU A 140 5.23 10.93 6.13
CA GLU A 140 6.26 11.95 6.01
C GLU A 140 5.87 13.07 5.04
N VAL A 141 5.22 12.72 3.91
CA VAL A 141 5.10 13.64 2.78
C VAL A 141 3.71 14.25 2.61
N VAL A 142 2.63 13.49 2.82
CA VAL A 142 1.27 13.95 2.46
C VAL A 142 0.64 14.82 3.56
N GLN A 143 1.13 14.74 4.80
CA GLN A 143 0.70 15.56 5.96
C GLN A 143 -0.83 15.68 6.15
N ASP A 144 -1.61 14.68 5.67
CA ASP A 144 -3.07 14.67 5.79
C ASP A 144 -3.48 14.25 7.21
N LYS A 145 -3.90 15.22 8.02
CA LYS A 145 -4.31 14.97 9.41
C LYS A 145 -5.53 14.07 9.53
N VAL A 146 -6.41 14.04 8.53
CA VAL A 146 -7.65 13.24 8.57
C VAL A 146 -7.33 11.78 8.28
N MET A 147 -6.44 11.51 7.33
CA MET A 147 -6.06 10.16 6.93
C MET A 147 -4.89 9.58 7.74
N THR A 148 -4.10 10.41 8.41
CA THR A 148 -2.97 9.97 9.25
C THR A 148 -3.33 8.85 10.24
N PRO A 149 -4.43 8.90 11.02
CA PRO A 149 -4.80 7.81 11.91
C PRO A 149 -5.01 6.48 11.19
N PHE A 150 -5.59 6.51 9.98
CA PHE A 150 -5.76 5.31 9.16
C PHE A 150 -4.41 4.72 8.73
N TRP A 151 -3.46 5.56 8.29
CA TRP A 151 -2.11 5.10 7.90
C TRP A 151 -1.32 4.50 9.06
N LEU A 152 -1.46 5.07 10.25
CA LEU A 152 -0.85 4.53 11.47
C LEU A 152 -1.40 3.12 11.78
N VAL A 153 -2.70 2.90 11.61
CA VAL A 153 -3.29 1.56 11.75
C VAL A 153 -2.72 0.60 10.70
N CYS A 154 -2.63 1.02 9.44
CA CYS A 154 -2.03 0.21 8.37
C CYS A 154 -0.58 -0.20 8.68
N LEU A 155 0.25 0.73 9.15
CA LEU A 155 1.63 0.45 9.57
C LEU A 155 1.68 -0.53 10.73
N GLY A 156 0.80 -0.38 11.72
CA GLY A 156 0.68 -1.29 12.84
C GLY A 156 0.32 -2.72 12.40
N GLU A 157 -0.68 -2.87 11.53
CA GLU A 157 -1.10 -4.17 11.01
C GLU A 157 -0.04 -4.81 10.10
N LEU A 158 0.67 -4.02 9.28
CA LEU A 158 1.79 -4.50 8.47
C LEU A 158 2.96 -4.97 9.34
N ALA A 159 3.30 -4.21 10.38
CA ALA A 159 4.34 -4.60 11.34
C ALA A 159 3.96 -5.90 12.09
N ALA A 160 2.70 -6.04 12.50
CA ALA A 160 2.21 -7.27 13.13
C ALA A 160 2.25 -8.46 12.15
N LYS A 161 1.89 -8.24 10.88
CA LYS A 161 2.01 -9.26 9.84
C LYS A 161 3.48 -9.68 9.64
N TYR A 162 4.42 -8.73 9.58
CA TYR A 162 5.84 -9.05 9.48
C TYR A 162 6.32 -9.87 10.68
N ALA A 163 5.95 -9.49 11.90
CA ALA A 163 6.28 -10.25 13.11
C ALA A 163 5.79 -11.71 13.03
N SER A 164 4.62 -11.96 12.43
CA SER A 164 4.11 -13.33 12.24
C SER A 164 4.91 -14.16 11.24
N LEU A 165 5.59 -13.52 10.29
CA LEU A 165 6.45 -14.15 9.27
C LEU A 165 7.88 -14.34 9.77
N ALA A 166 8.32 -13.55 10.76
CA ALA A 166 9.68 -13.55 11.29
C ALA A 166 10.12 -14.93 11.80
N VAL A 167 11.30 -15.36 11.34
CA VAL A 167 11.89 -16.66 11.69
C VAL A 167 12.51 -16.59 13.09
N SER A 168 13.16 -15.47 13.42
CA SER A 168 13.80 -15.29 14.73
C SER A 168 12.84 -14.71 15.78
N ILE A 169 13.01 -15.13 17.03
CA ILE A 169 12.24 -14.60 18.16
C ILE A 169 12.56 -13.11 18.36
N GLU A 170 13.82 -12.71 18.18
CA GLU A 170 14.26 -11.33 18.35
C GLU A 170 13.55 -10.38 17.36
N GLU A 171 13.57 -10.73 16.07
CA GLU A 171 12.90 -9.97 15.02
C GLU A 171 11.38 -9.91 15.25
N ARG A 172 10.77 -11.03 15.63
CA ARG A 172 9.35 -11.09 15.99
C ARG A 172 9.02 -10.12 17.12
N LEU A 173 9.81 -10.11 18.19
CA LEU A 173 9.60 -9.21 19.33
C LEU A 173 9.81 -7.75 18.95
N GLN A 174 10.80 -7.45 18.10
CA GLN A 174 11.05 -6.11 17.61
C GLN A 174 9.85 -5.59 16.80
N TRP A 175 9.39 -6.36 15.80
CA TRP A 175 8.27 -5.96 14.96
C TRP A 175 6.94 -5.93 15.71
N THR A 176 6.77 -6.78 16.72
CA THR A 176 5.62 -6.73 17.65
C THR A 176 5.59 -5.39 18.39
N LYS A 177 6.73 -4.92 18.91
CA LYS A 177 6.82 -3.62 19.58
C LYS A 177 6.54 -2.46 18.62
N ILE A 178 7.04 -2.53 17.38
CA ILE A 178 6.76 -1.54 16.34
C ILE A 178 5.26 -1.50 16.02
N ALA A 179 4.61 -2.65 15.91
CA ALA A 179 3.18 -2.74 15.68
C ALA A 179 2.39 -2.07 16.81
N GLN A 180 2.73 -2.40 18.06
CA GLN A 180 2.10 -1.83 19.25
C GLN A 180 2.30 -0.31 19.32
N SER A 181 3.48 0.22 18.98
CA SER A 181 3.73 1.66 19.00
C SER A 181 2.85 2.40 17.99
N TRP A 182 2.73 1.88 16.76
CA TRP A 182 1.90 2.52 15.73
C TRP A 182 0.41 2.48 16.06
N LEU A 183 -0.08 1.35 16.55
CA LEU A 183 -1.49 1.20 16.92
C LEU A 183 -1.84 2.06 18.15
N THR A 184 -0.94 2.18 19.11
CA THR A 184 -1.12 3.07 20.27
C THR A 184 -1.18 4.53 19.84
N GLU A 185 -0.27 4.96 18.95
CA GLU A 185 -0.29 6.32 18.40
C GLU A 185 -1.57 6.58 17.59
N ALA A 186 -2.05 5.60 16.81
CA ALA A 186 -3.31 5.70 16.09
C ALA A 186 -4.50 5.90 17.05
N LEU A 187 -4.55 5.14 18.15
CA LEU A 187 -5.58 5.29 19.18
C LEU A 187 -5.53 6.63 19.88
N TYR A 188 -4.33 7.13 20.18
CA TYR A 188 -4.16 8.45 20.77
C TYR A 188 -4.74 9.55 19.88
N ARG A 189 -4.52 9.45 18.56
CA ARG A 189 -5.03 10.44 17.60
C ARG A 189 -6.51 10.28 17.26
N ALA A 190 -7.01 9.05 17.23
CA ALA A 190 -8.39 8.75 16.86
C ALA A 190 -8.95 7.56 17.69
N PRO A 191 -9.36 7.81 18.95
CA PRO A 191 -9.81 6.75 19.86
C PRO A 191 -11.05 5.99 19.39
N TYR A 192 -11.82 6.58 18.48
CA TYR A 192 -13.04 6.01 17.91
C TYR A 192 -12.77 4.95 16.83
N ILE A 193 -11.51 4.78 16.39
CA ILE A 193 -11.14 3.73 15.43
C ILE A 193 -11.01 2.40 16.20
N GLY A 194 -12.15 1.71 16.39
CA GLY A 194 -12.20 0.44 17.12
C GLY A 194 -11.33 -0.67 16.51
N ARG A 195 -10.97 -0.55 15.23
CA ARG A 195 -10.05 -1.46 14.56
C ARG A 195 -8.67 -1.51 15.25
N ALA A 196 -8.13 -0.37 15.66
CA ALA A 196 -6.83 -0.33 16.32
C ALA A 196 -6.86 -1.03 17.69
N GLN A 197 -7.97 -0.91 18.43
CA GLN A 197 -8.19 -1.63 19.70
C GLN A 197 -8.22 -3.14 19.48
N HIS A 198 -8.94 -3.59 18.45
CA HIS A 198 -9.01 -5.00 18.08
C HIS A 198 -7.63 -5.57 17.73
N CYS A 199 -6.86 -4.84 16.90
CA CYS A 199 -5.50 -5.27 16.53
C CYS A 199 -4.57 -5.40 17.74
N LEU A 200 -4.59 -4.44 18.67
CA LEU A 200 -3.78 -4.53 19.90
C LEU A 200 -4.15 -5.71 20.78
N GLY A 201 -5.43 -6.08 20.86
CA GLY A 201 -5.85 -7.26 21.62
C GLY A 201 -5.44 -8.60 21.00
N ALA A 202 -5.04 -8.60 19.72
CA ALA A 202 -4.64 -9.79 18.97
C ALA A 202 -3.12 -9.98 18.87
N ILE A 203 -2.33 -9.00 19.32
CA ILE A 203 -0.86 -8.97 19.30
C ILE A 203 -0.32 -9.25 20.71
#